data_AF-A0A959KUW8-F1
#
_entry.id   AF-A0A959KUW8-F1
#
_cell.length_a   1.000
_cell.length_b   1.000
_cell.length_c   1.000
_cell.angle_alpha   90.00
_cell.angle_beta   90.00
_cell.angle_gamma   90.00
#
_symmetry.space_group_name_H-M   'P 1'
#
loop_
_entity.id
_entity.type
_entity.pdbx_description
1 polymer ?
#
loop_
_entity_poly.entity_id
_entity_poly.type
_entity_poly.pdbx_seq_one_letter_code
_entity_poly.pdbx_strand_id
1 'polypeptide(L)' 'NQIGPWDQPRLAPPASGMVRLSFLVSGQLYFGQGPMDVFFKDPMAGPVLHSASQLMSYLIEHGGAK' A
#
# COMPACT_ATOMS: atom_id res chain seq x y z
N ASN A 1 -13.36 -10.77 -6.02
CA ASN A 1 -11.95 -10.93 -6.41
C ASN A 1 -11.10 -10.45 -5.25
N GLN A 2 -10.36 -11.36 -4.62
CA GLN A 2 -9.37 -11.03 -3.59
C GLN A 2 -7.99 -11.34 -4.17
N ILE A 3 -7.00 -10.52 -3.84
CA ILE A 3 -5.60 -10.79 -4.17
C ILE A 3 -5.14 -12.08 -3.48
N GLY A 4 -4.42 -12.94 -4.20
CA GLY A 4 -3.83 -14.17 -3.67
C GLY A 4 -2.38 -14.00 -3.21
N PRO A 5 -1.80 -15.00 -2.53
CA PRO A 5 -0.39 -14.97 -2.17
C PRO A 5 0.48 -14.93 -3.43
N TRP A 6 1.57 -14.18 -3.38
CA TRP A 6 2.54 -14.06 -4.46
C TRP A 6 3.53 -15.22 -4.41
N ASP A 7 3.46 -16.09 -5.41
CA ASP A 7 4.27 -17.30 -5.55
C ASP A 7 5.39 -17.19 -6.60
N GLN A 8 5.50 -16.04 -7.26
CA GLN A 8 6.49 -15.78 -8.30
C GLN A 8 7.76 -15.14 -7.74
N PRO A 9 8.83 -15.00 -8.54
CA PRO A 9 10.04 -14.31 -8.12
C PRO A 9 9.79 -12.87 -7.65
N ARG A 10 10.75 -12.34 -6.88
CA ARG A 10 10.73 -10.94 -6.43
C ARG A 10 10.71 -10.00 -7.64
N LEU A 11 9.70 -9.13 -7.69
CA LEU A 11 9.65 -8.08 -8.70
C LEU A 11 10.74 -7.02 -8.48
N ALA A 12 11.27 -6.48 -9.57
CA ALA A 12 12.10 -5.28 -9.58
C ALA A 12 11.38 -4.09 -8.89
N PRO A 13 12.09 -3.00 -8.52
CA PRO A 13 11.45 -1.80 -7.99
C PRO A 13 10.34 -1.29 -8.92
N PRO A 14 9.26 -0.68 -8.38
CA PRO A 14 8.24 -0.05 -9.21
C PRO A 14 8.84 0.98 -10.16
N ALA A 15 8.35 1.03 -11.39
CA ALA A 15 8.70 2.08 -12.34
C ALA A 15 8.24 3.45 -11.83
N SER A 16 8.82 4.53 -12.38
CA SER A 16 8.40 5.90 -12.06
C SER A 16 6.89 6.06 -12.26
N GLY A 17 6.23 6.72 -11.30
CA GLY A 17 4.77 6.90 -11.30
C GLY A 17 3.96 5.69 -10.81
N MET A 18 4.60 4.54 -10.54
CA MET A 18 3.95 3.36 -9.99
C MET A 18 4.22 3.20 -8.50
N VAL A 19 3.22 2.75 -7.75
CA VAL A 19 3.33 2.44 -6.33
C VAL A 19 3.05 0.95 -6.12
N ARG A 20 3.72 0.34 -5.14
CA ARG A 20 3.48 -1.05 -4.72
C ARG A 20 3.00 -1.08 -3.27
N LEU A 21 1.88 -1.76 -3.04
CA LEU A 21 1.39 -2.13 -1.72
C LEU A 21 1.74 -3.59 -1.46
N SER A 22 2.41 -3.87 -0.35
CA SER A 22 2.84 -5.20 0.06
C SER A 22 2.29 -5.52 1.44
N PHE A 23 1.54 -6.61 1.57
CA PHE A 23 1.00 -7.10 2.83
C PHE A 23 1.63 -8.44 3.17
N LEU A 24 2.09 -8.58 4.41
CA LEU A 24 2.53 -9.86 4.95
C LEU A 24 1.39 -10.45 5.79
N VAL A 25 0.77 -11.51 5.30
CA VAL A 25 -0.37 -12.16 5.96
C VAL A 25 -0.04 -13.64 6.15
N SER A 26 -0.01 -14.10 7.40
CA SER A 26 0.30 -15.49 7.76
C SER A 26 1.60 -16.02 7.13
N GLY A 27 2.63 -15.16 7.04
CA GLY A 27 3.93 -15.50 6.45
C GLY A 27 3.96 -15.51 4.92
N GLN A 28 2.85 -15.17 4.24
CA GLN A 28 2.77 -15.05 2.79
C GLN A 28 2.72 -13.58 2.36
N LEU A 29 3.36 -13.28 1.23
CA LEU A 29 3.35 -11.94 0.65
C LEU A 29 2.14 -11.79 -0.28
N TYR A 30 1.39 -10.72 -0.13
CA TYR A 30 0.34 -10.30 -1.06
C TYR A 30 0.74 -8.92 -1.56
N PHE A 31 0.58 -8.64 -2.85
CA PHE A 31 0.82 -7.29 -3.32
C PHE A 31 -0.13 -6.84 -4.42
N GLY A 32 -0.21 -5.51 -4.56
CA GLY A 32 -0.68 -4.83 -5.76
C GLY A 32 0.36 -3.82 -6.22
N GLN A 33 0.49 -3.63 -7.54
CA GLN A 33 1.23 -2.51 -8.10
C GLN A 33 0.41 -1.78 -9.16
N GLY A 34 0.41 -0.44 -9.10
CA GLY A 34 -0.30 0.40 -10.05
C GLY A 34 -0.11 1.89 -9.78
N PRO A 35 -0.71 2.77 -10.59
CA PRO A 35 -0.73 4.20 -10.35
C PRO A 35 -1.44 4.53 -9.03
N MET A 36 -0.95 5.57 -8.34
CA MET A 36 -1.48 5.92 -7.02
C MET A 36 -2.95 6.37 -7.07
N ASP A 37 -3.35 7.13 -8.09
CA ASP A 37 -4.73 7.61 -8.26
C ASP A 37 -5.72 6.48 -8.52
N VAL A 38 -5.28 5.41 -9.17
CA VAL A 38 -6.05 4.18 -9.34
C VAL A 38 -6.23 3.49 -7.99
N PHE A 39 -5.18 3.36 -7.18
CA PHE A 39 -5.27 2.72 -5.87
C PHE A 39 -6.16 3.46 -4.87
N PHE A 40 -6.20 4.79 -4.88
CA PHE A 40 -7.16 5.52 -4.04
C PHE A 40 -8.62 5.22 -4.39
N LYS A 41 -8.91 4.82 -5.64
CA LYS A 41 -10.25 4.45 -6.11
C LYS A 41 -10.53 2.94 -6.03
N ASP A 42 -9.50 2.14 -5.74
CA ASP A 42 -9.63 0.69 -5.66
C ASP A 42 -10.35 0.27 -4.36
N PRO A 43 -11.37 -0.61 -4.42
CA PRO A 43 -12.14 -0.99 -3.24
C PRO A 43 -11.34 -1.66 -2.12
N MET A 44 -10.18 -2.26 -2.42
CA MET A 44 -9.31 -2.90 -1.41
C MET A 44 -8.17 -1.97 -0.99
N ALA A 45 -7.48 -1.32 -1.94
CA ALA A 45 -6.33 -0.47 -1.63
C ALA A 45 -6.73 0.90 -1.06
N GLY A 46 -7.86 1.47 -1.51
CA GLY A 46 -8.34 2.79 -1.10
C GLY A 46 -8.50 2.93 0.41
N PRO A 47 -9.24 2.02 1.09
CA PRO A 47 -9.37 2.06 2.55
C PRO A 47 -8.03 2.03 3.29
N VAL A 48 -7.08 1.20 2.84
CA VAL A 48 -5.74 1.13 3.45
C VAL A 48 -4.99 2.45 3.29
N LEU A 49 -4.99 3.01 2.08
CA LEU A 49 -4.31 4.27 1.80
C LEU A 49 -4.92 5.45 2.56
N HIS A 50 -6.26 5.49 2.70
CA HIS A 50 -6.94 6.51 3.48
C HIS A 50 -6.57 6.43 4.96
N SER A 51 -6.62 5.24 5.57
CA SER A 51 -6.24 5.06 6.97
C SER A 51 -4.76 5.36 7.22
N ALA A 52 -3.87 4.95 6.31
CA ALA A 52 -2.45 5.28 6.40
C ALA A 52 -2.21 6.79 6.31
N SER A 53 -2.91 7.48 5.40
CA SER A 53 -2.82 8.94 5.25
C SER A 53 -3.32 9.66 6.50
N GLN A 54 -4.46 9.23 7.06
CA GLN A 54 -5.01 9.77 8.31
C GLN A 54 -4.05 9.57 9.49
N LEU A 55 -3.46 8.38 9.60
CA LEU A 55 -2.46 8.10 10.64
C LEU A 55 -1.24 9.01 10.49
N MET A 56 -0.72 9.19 9.27
CA MET A 56 0.41 10.07 9.01
C MET A 56 0.09 11.52 9.36
N SER A 57 -1.08 12.04 8.95
CA SER A 57 -1.55 13.38 9.34
C SER A 57 -1.60 13.53 10.85
N TYR A 58 -2.19 12.58 11.56
CA TYR A 58 -2.26 12.58 13.02
C TYR A 58 -0.86 12.61 13.65
N LEU A 59 0.06 11.76 13.17
CA LEU A 59 1.44 11.72 13.66
C LEU A 59 2.23 12.99 13.34
N ILE A 60 1.95 13.70 12.24
CA ILE A 60 2.59 14.98 11.94
C ILE A 60 2.07 16.06 12.90
N GLU A 61 0.75 16.12 13.10
CA GLU A 61 0.10 17.07 13.98
C GLU A 61 0.51 16.90 15.46
N HIS A 62 0.73 15.66 15.89
CA HIS A 62 0.94 15.31 17.31
C HIS A 62 2.35 14.79 17.62
N GLY A 63 3.10 14.37 16.62
CA GLY A 63 4.48 13.86 16.74
C GLY A 63 5.56 14.89 16.45
N GLY A 64 5.18 16.14 16.16
CA GLY A 64 6.07 17.29 16.15
C GLY A 64 6.63 17.60 17.54
N ALA A 65 7.59 16.81 18.00
CA ALA A 65 8.45 17.16 19.13
C ALA A 65 9.61 18.03 18.63
N LYS A 66 9.28 19.27 18.27
CA LYS A 66 9.95 20.55 18.59
C LYS A 66 9.49 21.65 17.64
#